data_AF-A0A935WE69-F1
#
_entry.id   AF-A0A935WE69-F1
#
_cell.length_a   1.000
_cell.length_b   1.000
_cell.length_c   1.000
_cell.angle_alpha   90.00
_cell.angle_beta   90.00
_cell.angle_gamma   90.00
#
_symmetry.space_group_name_H-M   'P 1'
#
loop_
_entity.id
_entity.type
_entity.pdbx_description
1 polymer ?
#
loop_
_entity_poly.entity_id
_entity_poly.type
_entity_poly.pdbx_seq_one_letter_code
_entity_poly.pdbx_strand_id
1 'polypeptide(L)'
;MTRRGFTFIEILVVMIVIGILATLAFARLQSSKEKGTVASMTSDLRAVAEEQEAYYFQHRVYAPATDSLNPNYSPGNVVTITEASPGGWSANVSNPSTPKRCFIVVGNAAPQGTAVNDGLISCS
;
A
#
# COMPACT_ATOMS: atom_id res chain seq x y z
N MET A 1 26.43 19.54 51.13
CA MET A 1 25.92 18.74 49.99
C MET A 1 26.62 19.20 48.72
N THR A 2 27.63 18.46 48.26
CA THR A 2 28.32 18.73 46.99
C THR A 2 27.47 18.19 45.84
N ARG A 3 26.76 19.07 45.14
CA ARG A 3 26.17 18.74 43.84
C ARG A 3 27.32 18.52 42.85
N ARG A 4 27.54 17.27 42.44
CA ARG A 4 28.37 16.97 41.27
C ARG A 4 27.59 17.46 40.03
N GLY A 5 28.09 18.50 39.40
CA GLY A 5 27.61 18.96 38.10
C GLY A 5 28.03 17.97 37.01
N PHE A 6 27.14 17.73 36.06
CA PHE A 6 27.43 16.95 34.86
C PHE A 6 28.49 17.68 34.03
N THR A 7 29.49 16.98 33.50
CA THR A 7 30.52 17.62 32.68
C THR A 7 30.03 17.82 31.24
N PHE A 8 30.54 18.86 30.56
CA PHE A 8 30.23 19.09 29.15
C PHE A 8 30.60 17.90 28.27
N ILE A 9 31.68 17.19 28.59
CA ILE A 9 32.14 16.04 27.81
C ILE A 9 31.17 14.85 27.94
N GLU A 10 30.55 14.65 29.10
CA GLU A 10 29.55 13.59 29.27
C GLU A 10 28.29 13.87 28.44
N ILE A 11 27.80 15.11 28.40
CA ILE A 11 26.66 15.47 27.54
C ILE A 11 27.04 15.34 26.05
N LEU A 12 28.27 15.72 25.68
CA LEU A 12 28.74 15.66 24.30
C LEU A 12 28.78 14.21 23.77
N VAL A 13 29.32 13.27 24.55
CA VAL A 13 29.34 11.85 24.14
C VAL A 13 27.93 11.29 24.02
N VAL A 14 27.02 11.64 24.93
CA VAL A 14 25.62 11.20 24.88
C VAL A 14 24.92 11.71 23.62
N MET A 15 25.10 12.97 23.25
CA MET A 15 24.51 13.53 22.03
C MET A 15 25.04 12.84 20.77
N ILE A 16 26.34 12.52 20.72
CA ILE A 16 26.93 11.78 19.60
C ILE A 16 26.28 10.40 19.46
N VAL A 17 26.14 9.66 20.56
CA VAL A 17 25.54 8.32 20.54
C VAL A 17 24.08 8.38 20.11
N ILE A 18 23.28 9.32 20.65
CA ILE A 18 21.87 9.49 20.25
C ILE A 18 21.76 9.89 18.78
N GLY A 19 22.65 10.75 18.27
CA GLY A 19 22.68 11.13 16.85
C GLY A 19 22.91 9.94 15.91
N ILE A 20 23.83 9.03 16.25
CA ILE A 20 24.08 7.81 15.48
C ILE A 20 22.86 6.88 15.53
N LEU A 21 22.26 6.69 16.70
CA LEU A 21 21.08 5.81 16.84
C LEU A 21 19.85 6.37 16.10
N ALA A 22 19.65 7.69 16.12
CA ALA A 22 18.52 8.35 15.46
C ALA A 22 18.54 8.17 13.94
N THR A 23 19.71 8.27 13.30
CA THR A 23 19.84 8.10 11.84
C THR A 23 19.50 6.67 11.41
N LEU A 24 19.98 5.65 12.15
CA LEU A 24 19.66 4.25 11.88
C LEU A 24 18.17 3.95 12.08
N ALA A 25 17.55 4.53 13.11
CA ALA A 25 16.12 4.37 13.37
C ALA A 25 15.28 4.99 12.24
N PHE A 26 15.66 6.16 11.74
CA PHE A 26 14.94 6.85 10.67
C PHE A 26 14.90 6.04 9.36
N ALA A 27 16.04 5.47 8.95
CA ALA A 27 16.10 4.64 7.75
C ALA A 27 15.19 3.42 7.84
N ARG A 28 15.15 2.76 9.01
CA ARG A 28 14.25 1.62 9.24
C ARG A 28 12.77 2.01 9.22
N LEU A 29 12.44 3.16 9.77
CA LEU A 29 11.06 3.66 9.79
C LEU A 29 10.54 3.94 8.37
N GLN A 30 11.37 4.52 7.49
CA GLN A 30 11.04 4.77 6.08
C GLN A 30 10.64 3.47 5.37
N SER A 31 11.50 2.43 5.43
CA SER A 31 11.20 1.14 4.81
C SER A 31 9.99 0.43 5.45
N SER A 32 9.77 0.59 6.76
CA SER A 32 8.61 0.02 7.43
C SER A 32 7.30 0.69 6.99
N LYS A 33 7.31 2.02 6.80
CA LYS A 33 6.15 2.77 6.30
C LYS A 33 5.80 2.34 4.88
N GLU A 34 6.78 2.26 3.99
CA GLU A 34 6.56 1.83 2.61
C GLU A 34 5.95 0.42 2.55
N LYS A 35 6.48 -0.54 3.32
CA LYS A 35 5.90 -1.89 3.41
C LYS A 35 4.48 -1.88 3.93
N GLY A 36 4.18 -1.03 4.93
CA GLY A 36 2.82 -0.84 5.44
C GLY A 36 1.87 -0.29 4.38
N THR A 37 2.32 0.67 3.57
CA THR A 37 1.56 1.21 2.45
C THR A 37 1.30 0.16 1.36
N VAL A 38 2.31 -0.62 0.96
CA VAL A 38 2.12 -1.70 -0.02
C VAL A 38 1.17 -2.78 0.51
N ALA A 39 1.23 -3.07 1.81
CA ALA A 39 0.29 -3.99 2.46
C ALA A 39 -1.15 -3.44 2.44
N SER A 40 -1.35 -2.15 2.70
CA SER A 40 -2.68 -1.53 2.61
C SER A 40 -3.22 -1.54 1.18
N MET A 41 -2.39 -1.24 0.18
CA MET A 41 -2.78 -1.35 -1.25
C MET A 41 -3.25 -2.76 -1.60
N THR A 42 -2.52 -3.77 -1.13
CA THR A 42 -2.87 -5.18 -1.37
C THR A 42 -4.19 -5.54 -0.67
N SER A 43 -4.39 -5.04 0.54
CA SER A 43 -5.64 -5.24 1.29
C SER A 43 -6.84 -4.62 0.58
N ASP A 44 -6.69 -3.38 0.10
CA ASP A 44 -7.75 -2.68 -0.62
C ASP A 44 -8.09 -3.42 -1.94
N LEU A 45 -7.11 -3.93 -2.67
CA LEU A 45 -7.36 -4.75 -3.87
C LEU A 45 -8.13 -6.03 -3.59
N ARG A 46 -7.90 -6.67 -2.43
CA ARG A 46 -8.68 -7.85 -2.02
C ARG A 46 -10.12 -7.48 -1.71
N ALA A 47 -10.34 -6.38 -0.98
CA ALA A 47 -11.68 -5.87 -0.72
C ALA A 47 -12.41 -5.53 -2.03
N VAL A 48 -11.72 -4.90 -2.99
CA VAL A 48 -12.26 -4.62 -4.32
C VAL A 48 -12.63 -5.92 -5.04
N ALA A 49 -11.80 -6.96 -4.95
CA ALA A 49 -12.11 -8.26 -5.55
C ALA A 49 -13.37 -8.89 -4.95
N GLU A 50 -13.55 -8.84 -3.62
CA GLU A 50 -14.76 -9.32 -2.96
C GLU A 50 -16.01 -8.55 -3.43
N GLU A 51 -15.93 -7.23 -3.51
CA GLU A 51 -17.02 -6.37 -4.00
C GLU A 51 -17.32 -6.60 -5.48
N GLN A 52 -16.30 -6.85 -6.30
CA GLN A 52 -16.45 -7.18 -7.73
C GLN A 52 -17.21 -8.48 -7.91
N GLU A 53 -16.89 -9.52 -7.13
CA GLU A 53 -17.64 -10.78 -7.16
C GLU A 53 -19.09 -10.60 -6.68
N ALA A 54 -19.32 -9.80 -5.63
CA ALA A 54 -20.66 -9.46 -5.16
C ALA A 54 -21.48 -8.70 -6.23
N TYR A 55 -20.85 -7.76 -6.93
CA TYR A 55 -21.48 -7.00 -8.01
C TYR A 55 -21.79 -7.90 -9.21
N TYR A 56 -20.86 -8.78 -9.59
CA TYR A 56 -21.05 -9.75 -10.67
C TYR A 56 -22.19 -10.74 -10.37
N PHE A 57 -22.34 -11.16 -9.12
CA PHE A 57 -23.45 -12.02 -8.71
C PHE A 57 -24.83 -11.39 -8.99
N GLN A 58 -24.93 -10.06 -8.91
CA GLN A 58 -26.17 -9.32 -9.12
C GLN A 58 -26.38 -8.90 -10.58
N HIS A 59 -25.30 -8.49 -11.27
CA HIS A 59 -25.40 -7.84 -12.58
C HIS A 59 -24.89 -8.68 -13.76
N ARG A 60 -24.25 -9.83 -13.48
CA ARG A 60 -23.59 -10.70 -14.49
C ARG A 60 -22.53 -9.98 -15.33
N VAL A 61 -22.00 -8.88 -14.79
CA VAL A 61 -20.90 -8.09 -15.36
C VAL A 61 -20.12 -7.49 -14.20
N TYR A 62 -18.79 -7.36 -14.34
CA TYR A 62 -17.97 -6.69 -13.35
C TYR A 62 -18.21 -5.17 -13.37
N ALA A 63 -18.02 -4.51 -12.23
CA ALA A 63 -18.25 -3.08 -12.09
C ALA A 63 -17.16 -2.28 -12.82
N PRO A 64 -17.52 -1.34 -13.72
CA PRO A 64 -16.56 -0.55 -14.49
C PRO A 64 -15.95 0.61 -13.70
N ALA A 65 -16.55 0.99 -12.57
CA ALA A 65 -16.13 2.12 -11.77
C ALA A 65 -16.09 1.75 -10.29
N THR A 66 -15.17 2.38 -9.56
CA THR A 66 -15.04 2.25 -8.11
C THR A 66 -16.27 2.73 -7.36
N ASP A 67 -17.06 3.63 -7.96
CA ASP A 67 -18.24 4.25 -7.35
C ASP A 67 -19.40 3.24 -7.20
N SER A 68 -19.39 2.22 -8.06
CA SER A 68 -20.29 1.07 -8.01
C SER A 68 -19.84 0.01 -7.01
N LEU A 69 -18.64 0.19 -6.44
CA LEU A 69 -18.02 -0.65 -5.42
C LEU A 69 -17.90 0.18 -4.14
N ASN A 70 -17.76 -0.44 -2.99
CA ASN A 70 -17.60 0.32 -1.75
C ASN A 70 -16.30 1.16 -1.77
N PRO A 71 -16.34 2.51 -1.73
CA PRO A 71 -15.17 3.36 -1.97
C PRO A 71 -14.30 3.62 -0.72
N ASN A 72 -14.45 2.81 0.34
CA ASN A 72 -13.73 2.99 1.60
C ASN A 72 -12.32 2.39 1.54
N TYR A 73 -11.43 3.05 0.81
CA TYR A 73 -10.02 2.66 0.69
C TYR A 73 -9.15 3.24 1.80
N SER A 74 -8.01 2.59 2.04
CA SER A 74 -7.04 3.05 3.03
C SER A 74 -6.52 4.47 2.70
N PRO A 75 -6.14 5.29 3.70
CA PRO A 75 -5.75 6.68 3.46
C PRO A 75 -4.64 6.85 2.42
N GLY A 76 -4.92 7.68 1.41
CA GLY A 76 -3.99 7.98 0.32
C GLY A 76 -3.92 6.91 -0.78
N ASN A 77 -4.58 5.76 -0.62
CA ASN A 77 -4.69 4.79 -1.70
C ASN A 77 -5.72 5.27 -2.71
N VAL A 78 -5.35 5.21 -3.98
CA VAL A 78 -6.20 5.52 -5.12
C VAL A 78 -6.33 4.25 -5.93
N VAL A 79 -7.52 3.65 -5.91
CA VAL A 79 -7.87 2.48 -6.72
C VAL A 79 -8.43 2.94 -8.05
N THR A 80 -8.07 2.26 -9.13
CA THR A 80 -8.61 2.54 -10.47
C THR A 80 -8.89 1.24 -11.20
N ILE A 81 -10.16 1.02 -11.54
CA ILE A 81 -10.58 -0.06 -12.43
C ILE A 81 -10.16 0.31 -13.84
N THR A 82 -9.42 -0.56 -14.50
CA THR A 82 -8.83 -0.32 -15.83
C THR A 82 -9.62 -1.02 -16.91
N GLU A 83 -10.14 -2.19 -16.61
CA GLU A 83 -11.02 -2.96 -17.47
C GLU A 83 -12.10 -3.63 -16.62
N ALA A 84 -13.32 -3.69 -17.14
CA ALA A 84 -14.39 -4.54 -16.59
C ALA A 84 -15.27 -5.03 -17.73
N SER A 85 -15.45 -6.34 -17.80
CA SER A 85 -16.31 -7.04 -18.75
C SER A 85 -17.09 -8.14 -18.04
N PRO A 86 -17.99 -8.87 -18.72
CA PRO A 86 -18.59 -10.07 -18.15
C PRO A 86 -17.60 -11.23 -17.93
N GLY A 87 -16.44 -11.20 -18.59
CA GLY A 87 -15.46 -12.28 -18.53
C GLY A 87 -14.27 -12.02 -17.60
N GLY A 88 -14.12 -10.80 -17.09
CA GLY A 88 -12.95 -10.41 -16.30
C GLY A 88 -12.88 -8.92 -16.01
N TRP A 89 -11.99 -8.56 -15.08
CA TRP A 89 -11.70 -7.17 -14.72
C TRP A 89 -10.24 -7.01 -14.31
N SER A 90 -9.74 -5.77 -14.35
CA SER A 90 -8.41 -5.43 -13.86
C SER A 90 -8.41 -4.11 -13.12
N ALA A 91 -7.56 -3.98 -12.13
CA ALA A 91 -7.40 -2.75 -11.37
C ALA A 91 -5.98 -2.55 -10.86
N ASN A 92 -5.67 -1.28 -10.61
CA ASN A 92 -4.43 -0.89 -9.98
C ASN A 92 -4.67 0.03 -8.79
N VAL A 93 -3.70 0.06 -7.88
CA VAL A 93 -3.67 0.96 -6.74
C VAL A 93 -2.35 1.71 -6.71
N SER A 94 -2.44 3.01 -6.44
CA SER A 94 -1.31 3.90 -6.21
C SER A 94 -1.46 4.65 -4.89
N ASN A 95 -0.36 5.10 -4.29
CA ASN A 95 -0.36 5.94 -3.08
C ASN A 95 0.81 6.93 -3.18
N PRO A 96 0.62 8.23 -2.87
CA PRO A 96 1.68 9.23 -2.97
C PRO A 96 2.87 8.99 -2.03
N SER A 97 2.72 8.12 -1.04
CA SER A 97 3.76 7.78 -0.05
C SER A 97 4.79 6.77 -0.58
N THR A 98 4.57 6.14 -1.73
CA THR A 98 5.50 5.19 -2.35
C THR A 98 5.42 5.25 -3.88
N PRO A 99 6.52 5.09 -4.61
CA PRO A 99 6.47 4.94 -6.07
C PRO A 99 5.89 3.59 -6.51
N LYS A 100 5.75 2.62 -5.58
CA LYS A 100 5.23 1.29 -5.86
C LYS A 100 3.76 1.34 -6.25
N ARG A 101 3.36 0.44 -7.16
CA ARG A 101 1.97 0.22 -7.53
C ARG A 101 1.62 -1.24 -7.45
N CYS A 102 0.40 -1.53 -7.03
CA CYS A 102 -0.14 -2.88 -7.01
C CYS A 102 -1.19 -3.05 -8.09
N PHE A 103 -1.21 -4.23 -8.71
CA PHE A 103 -2.06 -4.57 -9.83
C PHE A 103 -2.76 -5.90 -9.55
N ILE A 104 -3.99 -6.05 -10.04
CA ILE A 104 -4.73 -7.30 -10.07
C ILE A 104 -5.41 -7.45 -11.43
N VAL A 105 -5.44 -8.69 -11.92
CA VAL A 105 -6.15 -9.08 -13.14
C VAL A 105 -6.95 -10.33 -12.79
N VAL A 106 -8.22 -10.33 -13.16
CA VAL A 106 -9.14 -11.44 -12.92
C VAL A 106 -9.86 -11.84 -14.20
N GLY A 107 -10.01 -13.13 -14.44
CA GLY A 107 -10.69 -13.69 -15.60
C GLY A 107 -9.94 -13.43 -16.90
N ASN A 108 -10.67 -12.98 -17.92
CA ASN A 108 -10.13 -12.75 -19.28
C ASN A 108 -9.62 -11.32 -19.53
N ALA A 109 -9.53 -10.48 -18.49
CA ALA A 109 -9.05 -9.11 -18.62
C ALA A 109 -7.59 -9.07 -19.09
N ALA A 110 -7.23 -7.99 -19.79
CA ALA A 110 -5.87 -7.80 -20.27
C ALA A 110 -4.89 -7.69 -19.09
N PRO A 111 -3.66 -8.24 -19.22
CA PRO A 111 -2.61 -8.10 -18.22
C PRO A 111 -2.36 -6.64 -17.87
N GLN A 112 -2.14 -6.35 -16.58
CA GLN A 112 -1.90 -5.00 -16.10
C GLN A 112 -0.63 -4.91 -15.27
N GLY A 113 0.31 -4.08 -15.71
CA GLY A 113 1.59 -3.92 -15.01
C GLY A 113 2.32 -5.26 -14.87
N THR A 114 2.61 -5.65 -13.63
CA THR A 114 3.24 -6.96 -13.31
C THR A 114 2.23 -8.06 -12.97
N ALA A 115 0.93 -7.80 -13.04
CA ALA A 115 -0.11 -8.82 -12.87
C ALA A 115 -0.42 -9.46 -14.23
N VAL A 116 0.04 -10.71 -14.39
CA VAL A 116 -0.16 -11.54 -15.60
C VAL A 116 -0.95 -12.82 -15.31
N ASN A 117 -1.09 -13.18 -14.02
CA ASN A 117 -1.78 -14.38 -13.58
C ASN A 117 -3.11 -14.00 -12.95
N ASP A 118 -4.13 -14.81 -13.24
CA ASP A 118 -5.48 -14.63 -12.75
C ASP A 118 -5.55 -14.64 -11.20
N GLY A 119 -6.20 -13.64 -10.61
CA GLY A 119 -6.46 -13.50 -9.17
C GLY A 119 -5.23 -13.17 -8.31
N LEU A 120 -4.04 -13.07 -8.90
CA LEU A 120 -2.79 -12.80 -8.18
C LEU A 120 -2.49 -11.30 -8.17
N ILE A 121 -2.42 -10.74 -6.95
CA ILE A 121 -1.99 -9.35 -6.74
C ILE A 121 -0.47 -9.28 -6.88
N SER A 122 -0.01 -8.38 -7.74
CA SER A 122 1.41 -8.15 -8.02
C SER A 122 1.75 -6.68 -7.82
N CYS A 123 2.76 -6.39 -7.00
CA CYS A 123 3.21 -5.02 -6.72
C CYS A 123 4.62 -4.79 -7.25
N SER A 124 4.82 -3.70 -7.99
CA SER A 124 6.12 -3.32 -8.58
C SER A 124 6.49 -1.87 -8.35
#